data_AF-A0A8K0N6P2-F1
#
_entry.id   AF-A0A8K0N6P2-F1
#
_cell.length_a   1.000
_cell.length_b   1.000
_cell.length_c   1.000
_cell.angle_alpha   90.00
_cell.angle_beta   90.00
_cell.angle_gamma   90.00
#
_symmetry.space_group_name_H-M   'P 1'
#
loop_
_entity.id
_entity.type
_entity.pdbx_description
1 polymer ?
#
loop_
_entity_poly.entity_id
_entity_poly.type
_entity_poly.pdbx_seq_one_letter_code
_entity_poly.pdbx_strand_id
1 'polypeptide(L)'
;MGLPSDDVVDIRQPERPGEPSVITISCPDKTGLGCDLCRVILLFGLNVVRGDMSTDGKWCFVLFWVVARGNKATRWGLLKKRLLGACPVALSLLGMDSYYYGQVETEQQSQVFLLKFSCYDRLGLLHGDSPFEILSSQNFSLICYKDFSLLRAVKFLEDGFRSSYVTQVLSELELTIRRVKVSTTPDGRVIDLFFITDTRELLHTKSRKDETCARLKAVLGDFMTSCDIEVASSEIAACLLASSSLPHSVMEEMFSLEVPDEPSTGSLPALNNPSVTMDNSLSPAHTLIQLYCHDHKGLLYDIMRALKDYNIQISYGRFYASHNENCEIDLFVMQVDGKKIVDPSKQKALCDRLRMELSHPLRVMVMNRGPDTELLVANPVELCGKGRPLVFHDITLALKMLGTRIFLAEIGRHVAGEREWEVYRIHLGDDLELAASRNKIVEGVTKMLMGWE
;
A
#
# COMPACT_ATOMS: atom_id res chain seq x y z
N MET A 1 -34.62 17.90 5.53
CA MET A 1 -33.79 16.82 6.12
C MET A 1 -34.25 15.52 5.50
N GLY A 2 -33.44 14.93 4.62
CA GLY A 2 -33.78 13.64 3.99
C GLY A 2 -33.77 12.54 5.05
N LEU A 3 -34.68 11.57 4.91
CA LEU A 3 -34.74 10.38 5.77
C LEU A 3 -33.35 9.72 5.84
N PRO A 4 -32.88 9.28 7.02
CA PRO A 4 -31.70 8.44 7.08
C PRO A 4 -32.00 7.18 6.28
N SER A 5 -31.15 6.89 5.29
CA SER A 5 -31.15 5.59 4.64
C SER A 5 -30.82 4.55 5.71
N ASP A 6 -31.61 3.48 5.82
CA ASP A 6 -31.33 2.34 6.72
C ASP A 6 -30.03 1.59 6.34
N ASP A 7 -29.45 1.91 5.18
CA ASP A 7 -28.18 1.34 4.74
C ASP A 7 -27.00 1.91 5.52
N VAL A 8 -26.28 1.03 6.23
CA VAL A 8 -25.02 1.29 6.93
C VAL A 8 -23.98 1.99 6.03
N VAL A 9 -23.97 1.66 4.73
CA VAL A 9 -23.12 2.29 3.71
C VAL A 9 -23.97 2.64 2.50
N ASP A 10 -24.08 3.94 2.19
CA ASP A 10 -24.71 4.46 0.98
C ASP A 10 -23.63 5.05 0.05
N ILE A 11 -23.72 4.76 -1.25
CA ILE A 11 -22.80 5.28 -2.26
C ILE A 11 -23.62 5.93 -3.37
N ARG A 12 -23.47 7.25 -3.50
CA ARG A 12 -24.10 8.04 -4.55
C ARG A 12 -23.04 8.40 -5.58
N GLN A 13 -23.26 7.96 -6.81
CA GLN A 13 -22.42 8.33 -7.95
C GLN A 13 -22.81 9.73 -8.45
N PRO A 14 -21.88 10.47 -9.07
CA PRO A 14 -22.14 11.83 -9.51
C PRO A 14 -23.25 11.89 -10.56
N GLU A 15 -24.09 12.90 -10.48
CA GLU A 15 -25.12 13.17 -11.49
C GLU A 15 -24.51 13.80 -12.75
N ARG A 16 -23.36 14.49 -12.61
CA ARG A 16 -22.65 15.15 -13.71
C ARG A 16 -21.19 14.71 -13.82
N PRO A 17 -20.62 14.67 -15.04
CA PRO A 17 -19.19 14.42 -15.22
C PRO A 17 -18.35 15.44 -14.46
N GLY A 18 -17.35 14.97 -13.71
CA GLY A 18 -16.43 15.81 -12.93
C GLY A 18 -16.88 16.12 -11.50
N GLU A 19 -18.11 15.76 -11.11
CA GLU A 19 -18.52 15.82 -9.70
C GLU A 19 -17.98 14.60 -8.92
N PRO A 20 -17.65 14.76 -7.63
CA PRO A 20 -17.23 13.65 -6.79
C PRO A 20 -18.40 12.71 -6.44
N SER A 21 -18.11 11.42 -6.36
CA SER A 21 -19.04 10.46 -5.74
C SER A 21 -19.11 10.69 -4.24
N VAL A 22 -20.25 10.42 -3.61
CA VAL A 22 -20.45 10.58 -2.16
C VAL A 22 -20.63 9.23 -1.50
N ILE A 23 -19.81 8.94 -0.50
CA ILE A 23 -19.90 7.74 0.35
C ILE A 23 -20.38 8.20 1.73
N THR A 24 -21.54 7.71 2.16
CA THR A 24 -22.10 7.95 3.50
C THR A 24 -22.04 6.66 4.30
N ILE A 25 -21.56 6.73 5.53
CA ILE A 25 -21.42 5.58 6.42
C ILE A 25 -22.01 5.95 7.78
N SER A 26 -22.91 5.12 8.29
CA SER A 26 -23.45 5.23 9.64
C SER A 26 -23.44 3.87 10.30
N CYS A 27 -22.56 3.69 11.28
CA CYS A 27 -22.34 2.41 11.94
C CYS A 27 -21.86 2.60 13.39
N PRO A 28 -21.86 1.54 14.22
CA PRO A 28 -21.27 1.62 15.53
C PRO A 28 -19.80 2.04 15.43
N ASP A 29 -19.33 2.80 16.41
CA ASP A 29 -17.96 3.28 16.44
C ASP A 29 -16.99 2.18 16.88
N LYS A 30 -15.76 2.24 16.36
CA LYS A 30 -14.63 1.47 16.86
C LYS A 30 -13.35 2.28 16.70
N THR A 31 -12.40 2.06 17.60
CA THR A 31 -11.06 2.64 17.48
C THR A 31 -10.45 2.27 16.12
N GLY A 32 -9.97 3.27 15.39
CA GLY A 32 -9.32 3.09 14.09
C GLY A 32 -10.26 2.91 12.90
N LEU A 33 -11.59 3.03 13.06
CA LEU A 33 -12.55 2.89 11.96
C LEU A 33 -12.25 3.85 10.80
N GLY A 34 -11.96 5.13 11.09
CA GLY A 34 -11.60 6.11 10.05
C GLY A 34 -10.40 5.68 9.21
N CYS A 35 -9.37 5.10 9.85
CA CYS A 35 -8.20 4.54 9.18
C CYS A 35 -8.58 3.37 8.26
N ASP A 36 -9.37 2.42 8.77
CA ASP A 36 -9.82 1.25 8.00
C ASP A 36 -10.66 1.65 6.77
N LEU A 37 -11.56 2.64 6.94
CA LEU A 37 -12.39 3.15 5.85
C LEU A 37 -11.55 3.86 4.78
N CYS A 38 -10.64 4.76 5.19
CA CYS A 38 -9.75 5.45 4.27
C CYS A 38 -8.83 4.48 3.52
N ARG A 39 -8.36 3.43 4.21
CA ARG A 39 -7.59 2.35 3.59
C ARG A 39 -8.38 1.65 2.49
N VAL A 40 -9.64 1.29 2.75
CA VAL A 40 -10.50 0.64 1.76
C VAL A 40 -10.73 1.56 0.57
N ILE A 41 -11.00 2.85 0.77
CA ILE A 41 -11.18 3.82 -0.32
C ILE A 41 -9.91 3.91 -1.18
N LEU A 42 -8.75 4.04 -0.53
CA LEU A 42 -7.46 4.13 -1.20
C LEU A 42 -7.13 2.85 -2.00
N LEU A 43 -7.48 1.67 -1.48
CA LEU A 43 -7.30 0.39 -2.19
C LEU A 43 -8.05 0.34 -3.53
N PHE A 44 -9.15 1.07 -3.66
CA PHE A 44 -9.92 1.17 -4.90
C PHE A 44 -9.43 2.28 -5.83
N GLY A 45 -8.29 2.91 -5.50
CA GLY A 45 -7.71 3.99 -6.30
C GLY A 45 -8.51 5.30 -6.25
N LEU A 46 -9.31 5.49 -5.20
CA LEU A 46 -10.10 6.69 -4.98
C LEU A 46 -9.36 7.64 -4.04
N ASN A 47 -9.42 8.94 -4.34
CA ASN A 47 -8.94 9.99 -3.47
C ASN A 47 -10.13 10.67 -2.80
N VAL A 48 -10.01 10.94 -1.50
CA VAL A 48 -10.97 11.74 -0.74
C VAL A 48 -10.65 13.21 -0.97
N VAL A 49 -11.59 13.97 -1.53
CA VAL A 49 -11.43 15.42 -1.78
C VAL A 49 -12.14 16.27 -0.72
N ARG A 50 -13.14 15.68 -0.05
CA ARG A 50 -13.79 16.27 1.11
C ARG A 50 -14.22 15.17 2.06
N GLY A 51 -14.15 15.43 3.35
CA GLY A 51 -14.60 14.50 4.39
C GLY A 51 -15.25 15.24 5.54
N ASP A 52 -16.35 14.71 6.05
CA ASP A 52 -16.98 15.14 7.29
C ASP A 52 -17.20 13.89 8.15
N MET A 53 -16.72 13.89 9.40
CA MET A 53 -16.89 12.77 10.32
C MET A 53 -17.27 13.25 11.72
N SER A 54 -18.12 12.47 12.38
CA SER A 54 -18.57 12.72 13.75
C SER A 54 -18.81 11.40 14.46
N THR A 55 -18.48 11.34 15.75
CA THR A 55 -18.80 10.20 16.60
C THR A 55 -19.21 10.67 18.00
N ASP A 56 -20.13 9.94 18.63
CA ASP A 56 -20.45 10.08 20.06
C ASP A 56 -19.72 9.03 20.92
N GLY A 57 -18.80 8.27 20.31
CA GLY A 57 -18.06 7.15 20.91
C GLY A 57 -18.82 5.82 20.89
N LYS A 58 -20.08 5.80 20.45
CA LYS A 58 -20.90 4.57 20.27
C LYS A 58 -21.31 4.38 18.83
N TRP A 59 -21.67 5.47 18.15
CA TRP A 59 -22.05 5.54 16.76
C TRP A 59 -21.23 6.61 16.07
N CYS A 60 -20.82 6.31 14.85
CA CYS A 60 -20.16 7.26 13.98
C CYS A 60 -21.02 7.55 12.74
N PHE A 61 -20.84 8.75 12.23
CA PHE A 61 -21.34 9.18 10.94
C PHE A 61 -20.17 9.74 10.14
N VAL A 62 -19.92 9.18 8.96
CA VAL A 62 -18.80 9.54 8.10
C VAL A 62 -19.32 9.81 6.69
N LEU A 63 -18.87 10.90 6.10
CA LEU A 63 -19.24 11.34 4.77
C LEU A 63 -17.97 11.68 3.98
N PHE A 64 -17.74 10.98 2.87
CA PHE A 64 -16.59 11.22 2.00
C PHE A 64 -17.05 11.58 0.59
N TRP A 65 -16.47 12.64 0.04
CA TRP A 65 -16.53 12.94 -1.38
C TRP A 65 -15.26 12.41 -2.01
N VAL A 66 -15.41 11.53 -2.99
CA VAL A 66 -14.31 10.78 -3.60
C VAL A 66 -14.27 10.93 -5.10
N VAL A 67 -13.06 10.99 -5.65
CA VAL A 67 -12.79 11.02 -7.09
C VAL A 67 -11.87 9.87 -7.47
N ALA A 68 -12.08 9.29 -8.65
CA ALA A 68 -11.19 8.25 -9.17
C ALA A 68 -9.91 8.89 -9.72
N ARG A 69 -8.74 8.33 -9.38
CA ARG A 69 -7.47 8.75 -9.99
C ARG A 69 -7.19 7.88 -11.22
N GLY A 70 -7.27 8.48 -12.40
CA GLY A 70 -7.04 7.83 -13.69
C GLY A 70 -8.29 7.25 -14.36
N ASN A 71 -8.10 6.61 -15.51
CA ASN A 71 -9.18 6.23 -16.43
C ASN A 71 -9.90 4.90 -16.11
N LYS A 72 -9.74 4.33 -14.90
CA LYS A 72 -10.31 3.01 -14.57
C LYS A 72 -11.68 3.15 -13.93
N ALA A 73 -12.66 2.38 -14.42
CA ALA A 73 -13.98 2.29 -13.80
C ALA A 73 -13.91 1.64 -12.41
N THR A 74 -14.43 2.34 -11.40
CA THR A 74 -14.51 1.84 -10.02
C THR A 74 -15.60 0.77 -9.87
N ARG A 75 -15.26 -0.35 -9.22
CA ARG A 75 -16.22 -1.43 -8.91
C ARG A 75 -17.04 -1.09 -7.66
N TRP A 76 -17.97 -0.14 -7.78
CA TRP A 76 -18.76 0.40 -6.67
C TRP A 76 -19.45 -0.66 -5.79
N GLY A 77 -20.01 -1.72 -6.38
CA GLY A 77 -20.64 -2.80 -5.61
C GLY A 77 -19.66 -3.58 -4.72
N LEU A 78 -18.43 -3.81 -5.20
CA LEU A 78 -17.39 -4.44 -4.38
C LEU A 78 -16.90 -3.47 -3.31
N LEU A 79 -16.71 -2.19 -3.64
CA LEU A 79 -16.35 -1.15 -2.67
C LEU A 79 -17.36 -1.09 -1.51
N LYS A 80 -18.66 -1.04 -1.80
CA LYS A 80 -19.72 -1.06 -0.76
C LYS A 80 -19.57 -2.28 0.15
N LYS A 81 -19.36 -3.48 -0.42
CA LYS A 81 -19.13 -4.70 0.37
C LYS A 81 -17.89 -4.62 1.26
N ARG A 82 -16.80 -4.00 0.78
CA ARG A 82 -15.55 -3.82 1.56
C ARG A 82 -15.72 -2.84 2.71
N LEU A 83 -16.39 -1.71 2.45
CA LEU A 83 -16.69 -0.71 3.48
C LEU A 83 -17.60 -1.30 4.57
N LEU A 84 -18.63 -2.07 4.18
CA LEU A 84 -19.47 -2.80 5.12
C LEU A 84 -18.67 -3.77 5.98
N GLY A 85 -17.70 -4.50 5.39
CA GLY A 85 -16.82 -5.40 6.14
C GLY A 85 -15.85 -4.70 7.11
N ALA A 86 -15.58 -3.41 6.91
CA ALA A 86 -14.76 -2.62 7.85
C ALA A 86 -15.59 -2.09 9.03
N CYS A 87 -16.90 -1.91 8.85
CA CYS A 87 -17.82 -1.43 9.89
C CYS A 87 -18.06 -2.50 10.95
N PRO A 88 -18.11 -2.14 12.25
CA PRO A 88 -18.58 -3.05 13.29
C PRO A 88 -20.02 -3.50 13.01
N VAL A 89 -20.33 -4.75 13.30
CA VAL A 89 -21.70 -5.24 13.27
C VAL A 89 -22.42 -4.76 14.52
N ALA A 90 -23.58 -4.12 14.38
CA ALA A 90 -24.42 -3.77 15.51
C ALA A 90 -24.99 -5.06 16.15
N LEU A 91 -24.35 -5.53 17.22
CA LEU A 91 -24.81 -6.68 18.02
C LEU A 91 -26.12 -6.38 18.80
N SER A 92 -26.67 -5.18 18.68
CA SER A 92 -27.79 -4.68 19.48
C SER A 92 -29.14 -5.35 19.23
N LEU A 93 -29.26 -6.32 18.31
CA LEU A 93 -30.51 -7.06 18.06
C LEU A 93 -30.56 -8.49 18.63
N LEU A 94 -29.49 -9.02 19.24
CA LEU A 94 -29.44 -10.44 19.64
C LEU A 94 -29.07 -10.71 21.10
N GLY A 95 -29.03 -9.71 21.99
CA GLY A 95 -29.02 -9.96 23.44
C GLY A 95 -27.94 -10.93 23.94
N MET A 96 -26.75 -10.89 23.34
CA MET A 96 -25.60 -11.68 23.78
C MET A 96 -24.49 -10.72 24.17
N ASP A 97 -24.25 -10.63 25.48
CA ASP A 97 -23.24 -9.79 26.09
C ASP A 97 -21.83 -10.14 25.59
N SER A 98 -21.05 -9.06 25.44
CA SER A 98 -19.59 -8.96 25.36
C SER A 98 -18.81 -10.26 25.59
N TYR A 99 -18.08 -10.76 24.58
CA TYR A 99 -16.76 -11.43 24.70
C TYR A 99 -16.24 -11.91 23.32
N TYR A 100 -16.40 -11.15 22.23
CA TYR A 100 -15.76 -11.49 20.94
C TYR A 100 -15.52 -10.24 20.09
N TYR A 101 -14.62 -9.35 20.52
CA TYR A 101 -13.81 -8.54 19.60
C TYR A 101 -12.55 -8.05 20.31
N GLY A 102 -11.82 -9.03 20.81
CA GLY A 102 -10.39 -8.94 21.05
C GLY A 102 -9.79 -10.15 20.35
N GLN A 103 -9.80 -10.16 19.01
CA GLN A 103 -8.72 -10.88 18.35
C GLN A 103 -7.48 -10.06 18.69
N VAL A 104 -6.81 -10.48 19.77
CA VAL A 104 -5.38 -10.72 19.65
C VAL A 104 -5.28 -11.53 18.37
N GLU A 105 -4.96 -10.88 17.26
CA GLU A 105 -4.34 -11.56 16.13
C GLU A 105 -3.09 -12.20 16.74
N THR A 106 -3.30 -13.40 17.28
CA THR A 106 -2.21 -14.34 17.46
C THR A 106 -1.62 -14.42 16.07
N GLU A 107 -0.34 -14.14 15.89
CA GLU A 107 0.36 -14.30 14.61
C GLU A 107 0.26 -15.77 14.19
N GLN A 108 -0.91 -16.18 13.70
CA GLN A 108 -1.11 -17.43 13.05
C GLN A 108 -0.52 -17.20 11.68
N GLN A 109 0.67 -17.75 11.50
CA GLN A 109 1.49 -17.54 10.33
C GLN A 109 0.68 -17.90 9.09
N SER A 110 0.18 -16.88 8.38
CA SER A 110 -0.73 -17.09 7.25
C SER A 110 -0.03 -17.97 6.21
N GLN A 111 -0.72 -19.03 5.79
CA GLN A 111 -0.16 -19.99 4.84
C GLN A 111 0.26 -19.27 3.55
N VAL A 112 1.52 -19.48 3.15
CA VAL A 112 2.06 -18.91 1.91
C VAL A 112 1.68 -19.82 0.74
N PHE A 113 1.20 -19.20 -0.34
CA PHE A 113 0.86 -19.86 -1.59
C PHE A 113 1.80 -19.38 -2.70
N LEU A 114 2.13 -20.26 -3.62
CA LEU A 114 2.83 -19.95 -4.85
C LEU A 114 1.81 -19.85 -5.98
N LEU A 115 1.57 -18.63 -6.45
CA LEU A 115 0.86 -18.35 -7.70
C LEU A 115 1.90 -18.36 -8.82
N LYS A 116 1.77 -19.33 -9.73
CA LYS A 116 2.52 -19.41 -10.97
C LYS A 116 1.59 -18.95 -12.10
N PHE A 117 2.02 -17.99 -12.89
CA PHE A 117 1.33 -17.75 -14.15
C PHE A 117 2.33 -17.49 -15.27
N SER A 118 1.93 -17.88 -16.47
CA SER A 118 2.74 -17.77 -17.68
C SER A 118 2.01 -16.94 -18.72
N CYS A 119 2.72 -16.01 -19.34
CA CYS A 119 2.20 -15.18 -20.43
C CYS A 119 3.10 -15.25 -21.66
N TYR A 120 2.49 -15.13 -22.84
CA TYR A 120 3.25 -14.89 -24.07
C TYR A 120 3.72 -13.44 -24.12
N ASP A 121 5.02 -13.24 -24.31
CA ASP A 121 5.54 -11.95 -24.73
C ASP A 121 5.20 -11.74 -26.22
N ARG A 122 4.58 -10.62 -26.56
CA ARG A 122 4.42 -10.21 -27.96
C ARG A 122 5.25 -8.96 -28.18
N LEU A 123 6.55 -9.16 -28.36
CA LEU A 123 7.40 -8.48 -29.34
C LEU A 123 8.70 -9.27 -29.48
N GLY A 124 8.94 -9.82 -30.68
CA GLY A 124 10.10 -10.66 -30.95
C GLY A 124 11.38 -9.84 -31.03
N LEU A 125 12.42 -10.26 -30.32
CA LEU A 125 13.83 -9.93 -30.59
C LEU A 125 14.77 -10.81 -29.73
N LEU A 126 14.77 -12.13 -29.97
CA LEU A 126 15.89 -13.00 -29.55
C LEU A 126 16.78 -13.32 -30.76
N HIS A 127 17.29 -12.29 -31.43
CA HIS A 127 18.46 -12.42 -32.30
C HIS A 127 19.40 -11.24 -32.05
N GLY A 128 20.28 -11.41 -31.08
CA GLY A 128 21.51 -10.64 -30.94
C GLY A 128 22.63 -11.65 -30.82
N ASP A 129 23.43 -11.77 -31.88
CA ASP A 129 24.50 -12.75 -32.07
C ASP A 129 25.48 -12.82 -30.89
N SER A 130 25.43 -13.91 -30.12
CA SER A 130 26.61 -14.48 -29.46
C SER A 130 26.38 -15.97 -29.19
N PRO A 131 27.33 -16.86 -29.52
CA PRO A 131 27.14 -18.30 -29.45
C PRO A 131 27.41 -18.78 -28.02
N PHE A 132 26.37 -19.06 -27.25
CA PHE A 132 26.47 -19.97 -26.11
C PHE A 132 25.39 -21.04 -26.26
N GLU A 133 25.83 -22.23 -26.65
CA GLU A 133 25.03 -23.45 -26.71
C GLU A 133 24.42 -23.74 -25.33
N ILE A 134 23.09 -23.62 -25.23
CA ILE A 134 22.35 -24.18 -24.10
C ILE A 134 22.01 -25.62 -24.49
N LEU A 135 22.78 -26.56 -23.94
CA LEU A 135 22.58 -27.99 -24.09
C LEU A 135 21.15 -28.38 -23.70
N SER A 136 20.44 -28.98 -24.65
CA SER A 136 19.16 -29.63 -24.38
C SER A 136 19.38 -30.84 -23.48
N SER A 137 18.66 -30.93 -22.37
CA SER A 137 18.39 -32.22 -21.75
C SER A 137 16.91 -32.32 -21.41
N GLN A 138 16.25 -33.23 -22.12
CA GLN A 138 14.94 -33.75 -21.78
C GLN A 138 15.06 -34.42 -20.41
N ASN A 139 14.49 -33.80 -19.37
CA ASN A 139 13.91 -34.42 -18.17
C ASN A 139 13.55 -33.28 -17.21
N PHE A 140 12.27 -32.93 -17.14
CA PHE A 140 11.74 -32.04 -16.11
C PHE A 140 11.75 -32.76 -14.76
N SER A 141 12.87 -32.72 -14.08
CA SER A 141 12.95 -32.83 -12.63
C SER A 141 13.38 -31.46 -12.11
N LEU A 142 12.51 -30.86 -11.30
CA LEU A 142 12.80 -29.64 -10.56
C LEU A 142 13.91 -29.97 -9.55
N ILE A 143 15.17 -29.93 -10.00
CA ILE A 143 16.32 -30.03 -9.11
C ILE A 143 16.38 -28.70 -8.36
N CYS A 144 15.85 -28.71 -7.14
CA CYS A 144 16.14 -27.71 -6.13
C CYS A 144 17.66 -27.63 -5.96
N TYR A 145 18.29 -26.62 -6.56
CA TYR A 145 19.72 -26.39 -6.36
C TYR A 145 19.96 -25.86 -4.95
N LYS A 146 20.85 -26.57 -4.26
CA LYS A 146 21.32 -26.34 -2.89
C LYS A 146 22.32 -25.20 -2.74
N ASP A 147 22.58 -24.40 -3.77
CA ASP A 147 23.47 -23.23 -3.69
C ASP A 147 22.87 -22.08 -4.48
N PHE A 148 22.37 -21.07 -3.77
CA PHE A 148 21.64 -19.91 -4.29
C PHE A 148 22.54 -18.83 -4.94
N SER A 149 23.78 -19.16 -5.28
CA SER A 149 24.84 -18.18 -5.59
C SER A 149 25.13 -17.99 -7.08
N LEU A 150 24.55 -18.77 -8.00
CA LEU A 150 25.06 -18.89 -9.38
C LEU A 150 23.99 -18.94 -10.49
N LEU A 151 22.93 -18.14 -10.40
CA LEU A 151 22.08 -17.85 -11.56
C LEU A 151 22.31 -16.41 -12.03
N ARG A 152 23.27 -16.25 -12.95
CA ARG A 152 23.45 -15.02 -13.72
C ARG A 152 22.23 -14.80 -14.62
N ALA A 153 21.74 -13.56 -14.61
CA ALA A 153 20.53 -13.10 -15.25
C ALA A 153 20.48 -13.41 -16.76
N VAL A 154 19.30 -13.82 -17.23
CA VAL A 154 18.95 -13.82 -18.65
C VAL A 154 18.45 -12.41 -19.01
N LYS A 155 18.91 -11.92 -20.16
CA LYS A 155 18.62 -10.60 -20.74
C LYS A 155 17.17 -10.52 -21.20
N PHE A 156 16.47 -9.40 -20.92
CA PHE A 156 15.07 -9.19 -21.31
C PHE A 156 14.81 -7.98 -22.20
N LEU A 157 13.78 -8.13 -23.02
CA LEU A 157 13.32 -7.25 -24.09
C LEU A 157 12.48 -6.07 -23.59
N GLU A 158 12.28 -5.11 -24.50
CA GLU A 158 11.89 -3.72 -24.27
C GLU A 158 10.44 -3.49 -23.85
N ASP A 159 9.58 -4.51 -23.77
CA ASP A 159 8.16 -4.31 -23.48
C ASP A 159 7.74 -4.68 -22.06
N GLY A 160 7.83 -3.67 -21.19
CA GLY A 160 6.77 -3.28 -20.27
C GLY A 160 6.17 -4.39 -19.40
N PHE A 161 6.85 -4.68 -18.29
CA PHE A 161 6.34 -5.39 -17.11
C PHE A 161 4.82 -5.23 -16.91
N ARG A 162 4.03 -6.26 -17.25
CA ARG A 162 2.56 -6.29 -17.13
C ARG A 162 2.07 -6.56 -15.69
N SER A 163 2.99 -6.66 -14.74
CA SER A 163 2.75 -6.92 -13.33
C SER A 163 1.88 -5.88 -12.63
N SER A 164 1.81 -4.63 -13.09
CA SER A 164 0.91 -3.63 -12.49
C SER A 164 -0.55 -4.11 -12.51
N TYR A 165 -1.00 -4.73 -13.59
CA TYR A 165 -2.36 -5.31 -13.63
C TYR A 165 -2.54 -6.48 -12.67
N VAL A 166 -1.51 -7.30 -12.50
CA VAL A 166 -1.54 -8.48 -11.61
C VAL A 166 -1.54 -8.04 -10.15
N THR A 167 -0.61 -7.17 -9.76
CA THR A 167 -0.52 -6.63 -8.39
C THR A 167 -1.81 -5.91 -8.00
N GLN A 168 -2.46 -5.25 -8.95
CA GLN A 168 -3.79 -4.66 -8.75
C GLN A 168 -4.86 -5.73 -8.47
N VAL A 169 -4.97 -6.76 -9.31
CA VAL A 169 -5.96 -7.83 -9.12
C VAL A 169 -5.76 -8.54 -7.78
N LEU A 170 -4.51 -8.85 -7.42
CA LEU A 170 -4.16 -9.45 -6.14
C LEU A 170 -4.58 -8.54 -4.98
N SER A 171 -4.32 -7.23 -5.09
CA SER A 171 -4.76 -6.24 -4.08
C SER A 171 -6.29 -6.14 -3.97
N GLU A 172 -7.04 -6.10 -5.08
CA GLU A 172 -8.52 -6.11 -5.09
C GLU A 172 -9.09 -7.34 -4.38
N LEU A 173 -8.39 -8.47 -4.53
CA LEU A 173 -8.74 -9.73 -3.90
C LEU A 173 -8.31 -9.82 -2.44
N GLU A 174 -7.53 -8.89 -1.88
CA GLU A 174 -6.87 -9.00 -0.55
C GLU A 174 -5.86 -10.16 -0.46
N LEU A 175 -5.11 -10.35 -1.55
CA LEU A 175 -3.95 -11.22 -1.59
C LEU A 175 -2.70 -10.34 -1.45
N THR A 176 -1.96 -10.56 -0.37
CA THR A 176 -0.70 -9.84 -0.10
C THR A 176 0.45 -10.55 -0.77
N ILE A 177 1.31 -9.80 -1.45
CA ILE A 177 2.51 -10.34 -2.09
C ILE A 177 3.67 -10.27 -1.10
N ARG A 178 4.39 -11.38 -0.93
CA ARG A 178 5.60 -11.48 -0.10
C ARG A 178 6.87 -11.43 -0.94
N ARG A 179 6.83 -12.02 -2.14
CA ARG A 179 7.95 -12.04 -3.08
C ARG A 179 7.45 -12.24 -4.49
N VAL A 180 8.12 -11.62 -5.45
CA VAL A 180 7.93 -11.84 -6.87
C VAL A 180 9.26 -12.20 -7.50
N LYS A 181 9.26 -13.32 -8.22
CA LYS A 181 10.38 -13.71 -9.07
C LYS A 181 9.87 -13.82 -10.50
N VAL A 182 10.52 -13.10 -11.40
CA VAL A 182 10.23 -13.14 -12.83
C VAL A 182 11.33 -13.93 -13.52
N SER A 183 10.94 -14.85 -14.40
CA SER A 183 11.87 -15.69 -15.15
C SER A 183 11.33 -15.94 -16.54
N THR A 184 12.20 -15.97 -17.54
CA THR A 184 11.80 -16.48 -18.86
C THR A 184 12.31 -17.88 -19.09
N THR A 185 11.51 -18.64 -19.80
CA THR A 185 11.93 -19.92 -20.34
C THR A 185 12.64 -19.75 -21.69
N PRO A 186 13.48 -20.73 -22.10
CA PRO A 186 14.22 -20.67 -23.37
C PRO A 186 13.34 -20.56 -24.63
N ASP A 187 12.05 -20.88 -24.51
CA ASP A 187 11.05 -20.74 -25.57
C ASP A 187 10.42 -19.34 -25.65
N GLY A 188 10.94 -18.37 -24.87
CA GLY A 188 10.49 -16.98 -24.87
C GLY A 188 9.22 -16.72 -24.05
N ARG A 189 8.70 -17.70 -23.30
CA ARG A 189 7.61 -17.44 -22.34
C ARG A 189 8.13 -16.79 -21.07
N VAL A 190 7.34 -15.87 -20.51
CA VAL A 190 7.61 -15.27 -19.20
C VAL A 190 6.78 -16.03 -18.16
N ILE A 191 7.47 -16.60 -17.18
CA ILE A 191 6.89 -17.22 -15.99
C ILE A 191 7.13 -16.29 -14.81
N ASP A 192 6.03 -15.78 -14.26
CA ASP A 192 6.05 -15.01 -13.03
C ASP A 192 5.62 -15.90 -11.86
N LEU A 193 6.42 -15.85 -10.80
CA LEU A 193 6.22 -16.59 -9.56
C LEU A 193 5.93 -15.59 -8.44
N PHE A 194 4.68 -15.61 -7.96
CA PHE A 194 4.21 -14.77 -6.87
C PHE A 194 4.03 -15.61 -5.61
N PHE A 195 4.76 -15.26 -4.56
CA PHE A 195 4.53 -15.81 -3.23
C PHE A 195 3.53 -14.90 -2.52
N ILE A 196 2.35 -15.43 -2.21
CA ILE A 196 1.21 -14.66 -1.73
C ILE A 196 0.61 -15.24 -0.45
N THR A 197 -0.01 -14.39 0.36
CA THR A 197 -0.83 -14.76 1.53
C THR A 197 -2.23 -14.19 1.36
N ASP A 198 -3.26 -14.89 1.82
CA ASP A 198 -4.66 -14.42 1.73
C ASP A 198 -5.12 -13.84 3.06
N THR A 199 -5.44 -12.55 3.09
CA THR A 199 -5.96 -11.89 4.31
C THR A 199 -7.31 -12.47 4.74
N ARG A 200 -8.05 -13.10 3.83
CA ARG A 200 -9.31 -13.78 4.16
C ARG A 200 -9.10 -15.23 4.63
N GLU A 201 -7.89 -15.75 4.52
CA GLU A 201 -7.54 -17.14 4.83
C GLU A 201 -8.35 -18.19 4.05
N LEU A 202 -8.88 -17.85 2.86
CA LEU A 202 -9.72 -18.75 2.06
C LEU A 202 -8.98 -19.40 0.88
N LEU A 203 -7.73 -19.01 0.60
CA LEU A 203 -6.99 -19.44 -0.59
C LEU A 203 -6.60 -20.92 -0.58
N HIS A 204 -6.75 -21.60 0.56
CA HIS A 204 -6.68 -23.06 0.62
C HIS A 204 -7.85 -23.75 -0.11
N THR A 205 -8.99 -23.06 -0.27
CA THR A 205 -10.19 -23.59 -0.95
C THR A 205 -10.07 -23.50 -2.47
N LYS A 206 -10.64 -24.49 -3.17
CA LYS A 206 -10.68 -24.50 -4.64
C LYS A 206 -11.45 -23.30 -5.21
N SER A 207 -12.59 -22.95 -4.61
CA SER A 207 -13.42 -21.82 -5.06
C SER A 207 -12.64 -20.49 -5.06
N ARG A 208 -11.83 -20.23 -4.04
CA ARG A 208 -11.01 -19.01 -3.94
C ARG A 208 -9.88 -18.98 -4.96
N LYS A 209 -9.26 -20.13 -5.23
CA LYS A 209 -8.23 -20.28 -6.28
C LYS A 209 -8.82 -20.04 -7.67
N ASP A 210 -9.96 -20.66 -7.95
CA ASP A 210 -10.67 -20.53 -9.23
C ASP A 210 -11.13 -19.08 -9.45
N GLU A 211 -11.67 -18.40 -8.42
CA GLU A 211 -12.00 -16.97 -8.46
C GLU A 211 -10.76 -16.13 -8.81
N THR A 212 -9.64 -16.40 -8.15
CA THR A 212 -8.38 -15.66 -8.35
C THR A 212 -7.87 -15.80 -9.78
N CYS A 213 -7.77 -17.04 -10.29
CA CYS A 213 -7.33 -17.27 -11.66
C CYS A 213 -8.32 -16.75 -12.70
N ALA A 214 -9.63 -16.83 -12.47
CA ALA A 214 -10.63 -16.25 -13.35
C ALA A 214 -10.50 -14.72 -13.43
N ARG A 215 -10.24 -14.06 -12.31
CA ARG A 215 -10.00 -12.60 -12.27
C ARG A 215 -8.72 -12.20 -12.98
N LEU A 216 -7.63 -12.94 -12.79
CA LEU A 216 -6.38 -12.71 -13.53
C LEU A 216 -6.59 -12.90 -15.04
N LYS A 217 -7.27 -13.97 -15.44
CA LYS A 217 -7.62 -14.23 -16.85
C LYS A 217 -8.48 -13.13 -17.46
N ALA A 218 -9.44 -12.59 -16.71
CA ALA A 218 -10.30 -11.51 -17.20
C ALA A 218 -9.53 -10.22 -17.49
N VAL A 219 -8.44 -9.96 -16.77
CA VAL A 219 -7.61 -8.75 -16.94
C VAL A 219 -6.49 -8.97 -17.96
N LEU A 220 -5.87 -10.15 -17.95
CA LEU A 220 -4.76 -10.50 -18.85
C LEU A 220 -5.22 -11.03 -20.20
N GLY A 221 -6.49 -11.42 -20.35
CA GLY A 221 -7.06 -11.90 -21.61
C GLY A 221 -6.33 -13.13 -22.18
N ASP A 222 -6.26 -13.18 -23.51
CA ASP A 222 -5.65 -14.29 -24.27
C ASP A 222 -4.12 -14.38 -24.12
N PHE A 223 -3.50 -13.41 -23.45
CA PHE A 223 -2.07 -13.44 -23.18
C PHE A 223 -1.70 -14.44 -22.09
N MET A 224 -2.63 -14.77 -21.19
CA MET A 224 -2.41 -15.70 -20.09
C MET A 224 -2.56 -17.15 -20.57
N THR A 225 -1.48 -17.92 -20.45
CA THR A 225 -1.42 -19.31 -20.92
C THR A 225 -1.71 -20.33 -19.82
N SER A 226 -1.22 -20.07 -18.60
CA SER A 226 -1.52 -20.88 -17.42
C SER A 226 -1.60 -19.99 -16.17
N CYS A 227 -2.36 -20.45 -15.19
CA CYS A 227 -2.49 -19.85 -13.86
C CYS A 227 -2.73 -20.98 -12.87
N ASP A 228 -1.79 -21.18 -11.96
CA ASP A 228 -1.83 -22.26 -10.98
C ASP A 228 -1.48 -21.71 -9.59
N ILE A 229 -2.22 -22.16 -8.56
CA ILE A 229 -2.02 -21.75 -7.18
C ILE A 229 -1.79 -22.97 -6.30
N GLU A 230 -0.55 -23.10 -5.82
CA GLU A 230 -0.09 -24.20 -4.99
C GLU A 230 0.27 -23.70 -3.59
N VAL A 231 0.29 -24.58 -2.59
CA VAL A 231 0.83 -24.25 -1.26
C VAL A 231 2.35 -24.19 -1.37
N ALA A 232 2.99 -23.15 -0.84
CA ALA A 232 4.45 -23.07 -0.81
C ALA A 232 5.00 -24.12 0.17
N SER A 233 6.15 -24.74 -0.16
CA SER A 233 6.76 -25.71 0.75
C SER A 233 7.23 -25.04 2.05
N SER A 234 7.36 -25.83 3.12
CA SER A 234 7.80 -25.38 4.45
C SER A 234 9.14 -24.65 4.40
N GLU A 235 10.07 -25.11 3.55
CA GLU A 235 11.41 -24.54 3.43
C GLU A 235 11.36 -23.16 2.75
N ILE A 236 10.54 -23.02 1.71
CA ILE A 236 10.39 -21.75 0.99
C ILE A 236 9.65 -20.74 1.87
N ALA A 237 8.62 -21.17 2.60
CA ALA A 237 7.94 -20.32 3.58
C ALA A 237 8.92 -19.81 4.65
N ALA A 238 9.76 -20.69 5.22
CA ALA A 238 10.78 -20.31 6.19
C ALA A 238 11.80 -19.30 5.63
N CYS A 239 12.26 -19.48 4.37
CA CYS A 239 13.16 -18.53 3.72
C CYS A 239 12.50 -17.17 3.43
N LEU A 240 11.20 -17.12 3.16
CA LEU A 240 10.47 -15.86 2.97
C LEU A 240 10.26 -15.11 4.28
N LEU A 241 10.16 -15.84 5.40
CA LEU A 241 10.02 -15.30 6.75
C LEU A 241 11.35 -14.79 7.30
N ALA A 242 12.46 -15.40 6.91
CA ALA A 242 13.80 -14.86 7.10
C ALA A 242 14.02 -13.70 6.10
N SER A 243 13.35 -12.56 6.33
CA SER A 243 13.58 -11.34 5.56
C SER A 243 15.08 -11.07 5.46
N SER A 244 15.58 -10.83 4.24
CA SER A 244 16.97 -10.45 4.01
C SER A 244 17.25 -9.16 4.81
N SER A 245 18.04 -9.26 5.88
CA SER A 245 18.32 -8.11 6.75
C SER A 245 18.88 -6.95 5.93
N LEU A 246 18.38 -5.74 6.20
CA LEU A 246 18.92 -4.53 5.58
C LEU A 246 20.27 -4.22 6.23
N PRO A 247 21.31 -3.84 5.45
CA PRO A 247 22.56 -3.37 6.03
C PRO A 247 22.33 -2.20 7.00
N HIS A 248 23.10 -2.11 8.08
CA HIS A 248 22.92 -1.05 9.09
C HIS A 248 23.00 0.37 8.51
N SER A 249 23.89 0.62 7.55
CA SER A 249 24.01 1.93 6.88
C SER A 249 22.73 2.33 6.13
N VAL A 250 22.04 1.35 5.53
CA VAL A 250 20.77 1.57 4.84
C VAL A 250 19.67 1.84 5.85
N MET A 251 19.67 1.14 6.99
CA MET A 251 18.69 1.39 8.03
C MET A 251 18.84 2.77 8.65
N GLU A 252 20.07 3.23 8.87
CA GLU A 252 20.31 4.61 9.32
C GLU A 252 19.81 5.61 8.26
N GLU A 253 20.25 5.53 7.02
CA GLU A 253 19.83 6.48 5.98
C GLU A 253 18.30 6.45 5.71
N MET A 254 17.71 5.25 5.69
CA MET A 254 16.30 5.07 5.39
C MET A 254 15.40 5.40 6.58
N PHE A 255 15.83 5.14 7.82
CA PHE A 255 14.98 5.26 9.01
C PHE A 255 15.38 6.39 9.96
N SER A 256 16.43 7.15 9.65
CA SER A 256 16.80 8.31 10.44
C SER A 256 15.62 9.26 10.61
N LEU A 257 15.43 9.66 11.87
CA LEU A 257 14.41 10.58 12.33
C LEU A 257 15.03 11.97 12.43
N GLU A 258 15.67 12.45 11.36
CA GLU A 258 16.14 13.83 11.39
C GLU A 258 14.91 14.73 11.23
N VAL A 259 14.58 15.41 12.33
CA VAL A 259 13.76 16.61 12.30
C VAL A 259 14.46 17.56 11.33
N PRO A 260 13.78 18.14 10.32
CA PRO A 260 14.42 19.12 9.47
C PRO A 260 14.78 20.34 10.32
N ASP A 261 16.01 20.39 10.83
CA ASP A 261 16.64 21.64 11.17
C ASP A 261 16.98 22.37 9.87
N GLU A 262 16.86 23.70 9.92
CA GLU A 262 17.01 24.72 8.87
C GLU A 262 17.76 24.35 7.56
N PRO A 263 17.33 24.94 6.41
CA PRO A 263 17.68 24.46 5.08
C PRO A 263 19.19 24.50 4.85
N SER A 264 19.82 23.33 4.82
CA SER A 264 21.14 23.16 4.25
C SER A 264 21.04 23.27 2.73
N THR A 265 21.78 24.23 2.19
CA THR A 265 21.94 24.57 0.77
C THR A 265 22.26 23.34 -0.07
N GLY A 266 21.29 22.82 -0.85
CA GLY A 266 21.56 21.87 -1.93
C GLY A 266 20.46 20.87 -2.32
N SER A 267 19.37 20.75 -1.57
CA SER A 267 18.27 19.82 -1.89
C SER A 267 17.07 20.54 -2.54
N LEU A 268 16.23 19.75 -3.23
CA LEU A 268 15.03 20.12 -4.00
C LEU A 268 14.24 21.31 -3.40
N PRO A 269 13.63 22.18 -4.24
CA PRO A 269 13.06 23.46 -3.80
C PRO A 269 12.12 23.25 -2.62
N ALA A 270 12.34 24.03 -1.54
CA ALA A 270 11.62 24.01 -0.27
C ALA A 270 10.15 23.55 -0.42
N LEU A 271 9.94 22.24 -0.26
CA LEU A 271 8.62 21.65 -0.37
C LEU A 271 7.82 22.09 0.85
N ASN A 272 6.65 22.70 0.62
CA ASN A 272 5.74 23.22 1.64
C ASN A 272 5.65 22.29 2.85
N ASN A 273 6.36 22.63 3.94
CA ASN A 273 6.33 21.84 5.15
C ASN A 273 4.90 21.81 5.72
N PRO A 274 4.39 20.64 6.14
CA PRO A 274 3.07 20.53 6.72
C PRO A 274 3.00 21.40 7.99
N SER A 275 2.03 22.30 8.02
CA SER A 275 1.69 23.05 9.22
C SER A 275 0.76 22.20 10.08
N VAL A 276 1.13 22.07 11.35
CA VAL A 276 0.34 21.38 12.37
C VAL A 276 0.23 22.30 13.57
N THR A 277 -0.99 22.67 13.94
CA THR A 277 -1.28 23.50 15.11
C THR A 277 -2.26 22.76 16.02
N MET A 278 -2.19 23.07 17.31
CA MET A 278 -3.11 22.54 18.31
C MET A 278 -3.72 23.67 19.12
N ASP A 279 -5.04 23.63 19.30
CA ASP A 279 -5.78 24.57 20.12
C ASP A 279 -6.70 23.84 21.12
N ASN A 280 -6.75 24.36 22.35
CA ASN A 280 -7.61 23.86 23.41
C ASN A 280 -8.73 24.84 23.78
N SER A 281 -8.84 25.98 23.09
CA SER A 281 -9.77 27.08 23.41
C SER A 281 -11.18 26.87 22.84
N LEU A 282 -11.29 26.24 21.66
CA LEU A 282 -12.55 26.14 20.91
C LEU A 282 -13.53 25.07 21.40
N SER A 283 -13.11 24.18 22.31
CA SER A 283 -13.97 23.16 22.92
C SER A 283 -13.58 22.99 24.37
N PRO A 284 -14.50 22.78 25.33
CA PRO A 284 -14.12 22.47 26.72
C PRO A 284 -13.64 21.02 26.92
N ALA A 285 -13.94 20.11 25.98
CA ALA A 285 -13.67 18.68 26.10
C ALA A 285 -12.61 18.13 25.10
N HIS A 286 -12.37 18.81 23.98
CA HIS A 286 -11.51 18.32 22.91
C HIS A 286 -10.32 19.25 22.62
N THR A 287 -9.23 18.68 22.11
CA THR A 287 -8.13 19.42 21.49
C THR A 287 -8.41 19.51 20.00
N LEU A 288 -8.40 20.70 19.42
CA LEU A 288 -8.43 20.89 17.98
C LEU A 288 -7.01 20.71 17.44
N ILE A 289 -6.83 19.82 16.48
CA ILE A 289 -5.64 19.73 15.62
C ILE A 289 -6.01 20.31 14.27
N GLN A 290 -5.27 21.32 13.81
CA GLN A 290 -5.44 21.86 12.46
C GLN A 290 -4.20 21.51 11.64
N LEU A 291 -4.44 20.99 10.45
CA LEU A 291 -3.41 20.55 9.52
C LEU A 291 -3.57 21.31 8.21
N TYR A 292 -2.46 21.84 7.72
CA TYR A 292 -2.37 22.42 6.39
C TYR A 292 -1.17 21.84 5.65
N CYS A 293 -1.42 21.20 4.51
CA CYS A 293 -0.44 20.37 3.81
C CYS A 293 -0.60 20.45 2.28
N HIS A 294 0.35 19.88 1.54
CA HIS A 294 0.15 19.53 0.14
C HIS A 294 -0.59 18.19 0.04
N ASP A 295 -1.61 18.15 -0.83
CA ASP A 295 -2.44 16.98 -1.03
C ASP A 295 -1.68 15.88 -1.77
N HIS A 296 -1.93 14.64 -1.37
CA HIS A 296 -1.31 13.48 -1.99
C HIS A 296 -2.22 12.26 -1.87
N LYS A 297 -1.93 11.25 -2.70
CA LYS A 297 -2.64 9.98 -2.72
C LYS A 297 -2.71 9.41 -1.31
N GLY A 298 -3.89 9.18 -0.75
CA GLY A 298 -4.00 8.54 0.56
C GLY A 298 -3.66 9.42 1.77
N LEU A 299 -3.52 10.73 1.61
CA LEU A 299 -3.26 11.67 2.70
C LEU A 299 -4.15 11.44 3.94
N LEU A 300 -5.47 11.32 3.73
CA LEU A 300 -6.38 11.11 4.86
C LEU A 300 -6.13 9.77 5.57
N TYR A 301 -5.74 8.72 4.83
CA TYR A 301 -5.31 7.46 5.44
C TYR A 301 -4.03 7.66 6.27
N ASP A 302 -3.04 8.39 5.76
CA ASP A 302 -1.78 8.63 6.47
C ASP A 302 -1.99 9.43 7.77
N ILE A 303 -2.86 10.44 7.76
CA ILE A 303 -3.29 11.18 8.97
C ILE A 303 -4.00 10.26 9.97
N MET A 304 -5.02 9.52 9.50
CA MET A 304 -5.84 8.66 10.36
C MET A 304 -5.02 7.53 10.98
N ARG A 305 -4.07 6.98 10.22
CA ARG A 305 -3.11 5.99 10.70
C ARG A 305 -2.22 6.58 11.79
N ALA A 306 -1.62 7.74 11.54
CA ALA A 306 -0.73 8.37 12.52
C ALA A 306 -1.46 8.65 13.85
N LEU A 307 -2.70 9.13 13.79
CA LEU A 307 -3.51 9.35 15.00
C LEU A 307 -3.88 8.04 15.70
N LYS A 308 -4.25 7.00 14.93
CA LYS A 308 -4.53 5.66 15.45
C LYS A 308 -3.31 5.05 16.17
N ASP A 309 -2.13 5.11 15.56
CA ASP A 309 -0.87 4.59 16.13
C ASP A 309 -0.53 5.28 17.46
N TYR A 310 -0.93 6.53 17.64
CA TYR A 310 -0.74 7.33 18.87
C TYR A 310 -1.90 7.25 19.86
N ASN A 311 -2.88 6.37 19.62
CA ASN A 311 -4.07 6.21 20.44
C ASN A 311 -4.85 7.53 20.64
N ILE A 312 -4.94 8.33 19.58
CA ILE A 312 -5.73 9.56 19.55
C ILE A 312 -7.09 9.27 18.93
N GLN A 313 -8.16 9.59 19.67
CA GLN A 313 -9.53 9.43 19.22
C GLN A 313 -10.03 10.72 18.57
N ILE A 314 -10.69 10.59 17.42
CA ILE A 314 -11.27 11.72 16.67
C ILE A 314 -12.76 11.73 16.96
N SER A 315 -13.27 12.82 17.53
CA SER A 315 -14.69 13.00 17.83
C SER A 315 -15.43 13.70 16.71
N TYR A 316 -14.77 14.67 16.09
CA TYR A 316 -15.27 15.37 14.91
C TYR A 316 -14.09 15.69 14.00
N GLY A 317 -14.29 15.57 12.69
CA GLY A 317 -13.25 15.86 11.71
C GLY A 317 -13.84 16.45 10.44
N ARG A 318 -13.15 17.44 9.90
CA ARG A 318 -13.45 18.05 8.60
C ARG A 318 -12.19 18.02 7.75
N PHE A 319 -12.34 17.56 6.53
CA PHE A 319 -11.28 17.48 5.53
C PHE A 319 -11.72 18.22 4.27
N TYR A 320 -10.86 19.06 3.73
CA TYR A 320 -11.09 19.77 2.49
C TYR A 320 -9.80 19.85 1.67
N ALA A 321 -9.77 19.16 0.53
CA ALA A 321 -8.74 19.35 -0.48
C ALA A 321 -9.19 20.46 -1.42
N SER A 322 -8.37 21.51 -1.51
CA SER A 322 -8.60 22.65 -2.40
C SER A 322 -8.05 22.36 -3.80
N HIS A 323 -8.56 23.09 -4.79
CA HIS A 323 -8.13 22.98 -6.20
C HIS A 323 -6.66 23.39 -6.43
N ASN A 324 -6.00 24.01 -5.44
CA ASN A 324 -4.59 24.42 -5.49
C ASN A 324 -3.63 23.36 -4.91
N GLU A 325 -4.04 22.09 -4.89
CA GLU A 325 -3.27 20.97 -4.35
C GLU A 325 -2.92 21.09 -2.86
N ASN A 326 -3.57 21.98 -2.11
CA ASN A 326 -3.40 22.06 -0.67
C ASN A 326 -4.62 21.48 0.05
N CYS A 327 -4.36 20.89 1.20
CA CYS A 327 -5.34 20.27 2.08
C CYS A 327 -5.44 21.05 3.38
N GLU A 328 -6.67 21.29 3.82
CA GLU A 328 -6.99 21.78 5.16
C GLU A 328 -7.79 20.72 5.91
N ILE A 329 -7.35 20.40 7.13
CA ILE A 329 -7.99 19.41 7.98
C ILE A 329 -8.12 19.96 9.40
N ASP A 330 -9.34 19.94 9.92
CA ASP A 330 -9.65 20.27 11.31
C ASP A 330 -10.14 19.01 12.03
N LEU A 331 -9.48 18.61 13.11
CA LEU A 331 -9.81 17.42 13.88
C LEU A 331 -9.98 17.77 15.37
N PHE A 332 -11.17 17.56 15.91
CA PHE A 332 -11.39 17.60 17.36
C PHE A 332 -11.11 16.23 17.94
N VAL A 333 -10.08 16.15 18.77
CA VAL A 333 -9.53 14.90 19.28
C VAL A 333 -9.48 14.84 20.80
N MET A 334 -9.40 13.62 21.31
CA MET A 334 -9.15 13.29 22.72
C MET A 334 -8.13 12.16 22.83
N GLN A 335 -7.49 12.06 23.99
CA GLN A 335 -6.73 10.88 24.38
C GLN A 335 -7.68 9.72 24.71
N VAL A 336 -7.17 8.49 24.78
CA VAL A 336 -7.94 7.29 25.20
C VAL A 336 -8.61 7.41 26.57
N ASP A 337 -8.11 8.27 27.45
CA ASP A 337 -8.71 8.53 28.76
C ASP A 337 -9.90 9.51 28.70
N GLY A 338 -10.30 9.91 27.49
CA GLY A 338 -11.39 10.85 27.24
C GLY A 338 -11.04 12.31 27.54
N LYS A 339 -9.76 12.64 27.76
CA LYS A 339 -9.32 14.01 28.05
C LYS A 339 -8.61 14.64 26.87
N LYS A 340 -8.62 15.97 26.85
CA LYS A 340 -7.78 16.77 25.97
C LYS A 340 -6.30 16.48 26.15
N ILE A 341 -5.54 16.77 25.11
CA ILE A 341 -4.08 16.84 25.18
C ILE A 341 -3.71 18.23 25.73
N VAL A 342 -3.47 18.31 27.05
CA VAL A 342 -3.12 19.58 27.72
C VAL A 342 -1.61 19.72 27.90
N ASP A 343 -0.91 18.61 28.05
CA ASP A 343 0.54 18.60 28.28
C ASP A 343 1.29 19.12 27.02
N PRO A 344 2.08 20.21 27.13
CA PRO A 344 2.77 20.79 25.99
C PRO A 344 3.80 19.86 25.35
N SER A 345 4.40 18.95 26.12
CA SER A 345 5.39 17.99 25.60
C SER A 345 4.70 16.94 24.73
N LYS A 346 3.53 16.44 25.15
CA LYS A 346 2.68 15.54 24.35
C LYS A 346 2.17 16.22 23.08
N GLN A 347 1.73 17.48 23.19
CA GLN A 347 1.31 18.26 22.02
C GLN A 347 2.47 18.39 21.02
N LYS A 348 3.65 18.81 21.49
CA LYS A 348 4.83 18.95 20.64
C LYS A 348 5.23 17.63 19.99
N ALA A 349 5.29 16.53 20.76
CA ALA A 349 5.63 15.21 20.25
C ALA A 349 4.66 14.74 19.15
N LEU A 350 3.35 14.93 19.35
CA LEU A 350 2.34 14.58 18.35
C LEU A 350 2.41 15.50 17.12
N CYS A 351 2.64 16.81 17.30
CA CYS A 351 2.85 17.75 16.21
C CYS A 351 4.07 17.36 15.35
N ASP A 352 5.22 17.15 15.97
CA ASP A 352 6.46 16.81 15.28
C ASP A 352 6.33 15.47 14.55
N ARG A 353 5.60 14.53 15.15
CA ARG A 353 5.28 13.28 14.48
C ARG A 353 4.40 13.47 13.26
N LEU A 354 3.26 14.16 13.40
CA LEU A 354 2.36 14.39 12.26
C LEU A 354 3.10 15.11 11.13
N ARG A 355 3.97 16.08 11.44
CA ARG A 355 4.81 16.73 10.41
C ARG A 355 5.70 15.72 9.69
N MET A 356 6.42 14.88 10.43
CA MET A 356 7.27 13.84 9.84
C MET A 356 6.49 12.88 8.93
N GLU A 357 5.34 12.38 9.39
CA GLU A 357 4.51 11.44 8.63
C GLU A 357 3.97 12.07 7.34
N LEU A 358 3.64 13.36 7.36
CA LEU A 358 3.06 14.07 6.22
C LEU A 358 4.12 14.56 5.23
N SER A 359 5.33 14.86 5.69
CA SER A 359 6.45 15.22 4.80
C SER A 359 6.97 14.00 4.02
N HIS A 360 7.03 12.83 4.65
CA HIS A 360 7.56 11.62 4.04
C HIS A 360 6.71 10.37 4.36
N PRO A 361 5.47 10.26 3.83
CA PRO A 361 4.60 9.12 4.13
C PRO A 361 5.18 7.77 3.66
N LEU A 362 6.00 7.83 2.61
CA LEU A 362 6.77 6.70 2.07
C LEU A 362 8.20 7.17 1.86
N ARG A 363 9.18 6.30 2.12
CA ARG A 363 10.60 6.61 1.92
C ARG A 363 11.12 5.87 0.71
N VAL A 364 11.69 6.59 -0.26
CA VAL A 364 12.14 6.04 -1.54
C VAL A 364 13.62 6.35 -1.71
N MET A 365 14.43 5.32 -2.00
CA MET A 365 15.86 5.48 -2.26
C MET A 365 16.35 4.48 -3.30
N VAL A 366 17.42 4.81 -4.00
CA VAL A 366 18.09 3.92 -4.95
C VAL A 366 19.55 3.76 -4.52
N MET A 367 20.02 2.52 -4.44
CA MET A 367 21.36 2.20 -3.99
C MET A 367 22.05 1.17 -4.89
N ASN A 368 23.35 1.02 -4.68
CA ASN A 368 24.16 -0.01 -5.34
C ASN A 368 24.31 -1.23 -4.43
N ARG A 369 24.09 -2.41 -5.00
CA ARG A 369 24.38 -3.71 -4.40
C ARG A 369 25.46 -4.42 -5.22
N GLY A 370 26.71 -3.98 -5.06
CA GLY A 370 27.80 -4.43 -5.94
C GLY A 370 27.64 -3.83 -7.35
N PRO A 371 27.60 -4.64 -8.43
CA PRO A 371 27.33 -4.14 -9.79
C PRO A 371 25.86 -3.75 -9.98
N ASP A 372 24.97 -4.33 -9.19
CA ASP A 372 23.54 -4.22 -9.40
C ASP A 372 22.94 -2.96 -8.73
N THR A 373 21.89 -2.39 -9.33
CA THR A 373 21.09 -1.32 -8.72
C THR A 373 19.85 -1.86 -8.03
N GLU A 374 19.59 -1.39 -6.80
CA GLU A 374 18.42 -1.75 -5.99
C GLU A 374 17.60 -0.49 -5.63
N LEU A 375 16.30 -0.50 -5.95
CA LEU A 375 15.32 0.48 -5.47
C LEU A 375 14.71 -0.04 -4.17
N LEU A 376 14.72 0.79 -3.13
CA LEU A 376 14.04 0.53 -1.88
C LEU A 376 12.89 1.51 -1.69
N VAL A 377 11.72 0.98 -1.33
CA VAL A 377 10.58 1.78 -0.87
C VAL A 377 10.15 1.26 0.49
N ALA A 378 10.16 2.10 1.52
CA ALA A 378 9.69 1.75 2.86
C ALA A 378 8.32 2.36 3.12
N ASN A 379 7.39 1.49 3.51
CA ASN A 379 6.01 1.80 3.80
C ASN A 379 5.74 1.57 5.30
N PRO A 380 5.34 2.61 6.05
CA PRO A 380 4.93 2.43 7.44
C PRO A 380 3.80 1.41 7.56
N VAL A 381 3.92 0.52 8.54
CA VAL A 381 2.87 -0.46 8.86
C VAL A 381 2.07 0.03 10.06
N GLU A 382 0.75 -0.06 9.96
CA GLU A 382 -0.18 0.07 11.10
C GLU A 382 0.13 -0.98 12.18
N LEU A 383 -0.23 -0.70 13.44
CA LEU A 383 -0.13 -1.69 14.53
C LEU A 383 -0.86 -3.01 14.26
N CYS A 384 -1.88 -3.02 13.38
CA CYS A 384 -2.57 -4.23 12.93
C CYS A 384 -1.87 -4.96 11.78
N GLY A 385 -0.58 -4.67 11.55
CA GLY A 385 0.21 -5.34 10.54
C GLY A 385 -0.16 -4.98 9.11
N LYS A 386 -0.91 -3.90 8.85
CA LYS A 386 -1.31 -3.49 7.48
C LYS A 386 -0.50 -2.27 7.04
N GLY A 387 0.23 -2.37 5.93
CA GLY A 387 0.92 -1.24 5.29
C GLY A 387 0.04 -0.54 4.26
N ARG A 388 0.34 0.72 3.89
CA ARG A 388 -0.42 1.50 2.89
C ARG A 388 -0.74 0.66 1.62
N PRO A 389 -2.00 0.62 1.15
CA PRO A 389 -2.39 -0.21 0.02
C PRO A 389 -1.85 0.35 -1.31
N LEU A 390 -1.78 -0.52 -2.32
CA LEU A 390 -1.34 -0.22 -3.70
C LEU A 390 0.12 0.23 -3.87
N VAL A 391 0.95 0.25 -2.82
CA VAL A 391 2.35 0.69 -2.94
C VAL A 391 3.11 -0.12 -3.99
N PHE A 392 3.06 -1.46 -3.95
CA PHE A 392 3.75 -2.26 -4.96
C PHE A 392 3.17 -2.07 -6.37
N HIS A 393 1.85 -1.92 -6.50
CA HIS A 393 1.21 -1.58 -7.77
C HIS A 393 1.79 -0.30 -8.35
N ASP A 394 1.84 0.76 -7.55
CA ASP A 394 2.32 2.07 -7.96
C ASP A 394 3.81 2.05 -8.31
N ILE A 395 4.64 1.31 -7.56
CA ILE A 395 6.07 1.17 -7.91
C ILE A 395 6.22 0.48 -9.26
N THR A 396 5.51 -0.64 -9.48
CA THR A 396 5.60 -1.37 -10.76
C THR A 396 5.07 -0.55 -11.93
N LEU A 397 4.05 0.29 -11.71
CA LEU A 397 3.51 1.20 -12.72
C LEU A 397 4.50 2.33 -13.04
N ALA A 398 5.13 2.92 -12.03
CA ALA A 398 6.15 3.95 -12.20
C ALA A 398 7.33 3.44 -13.01
N LEU A 399 7.90 2.29 -12.61
CA LEU A 399 9.04 1.68 -13.30
C LEU A 399 8.69 1.32 -14.75
N LYS A 400 7.46 0.85 -15.00
CA LYS A 400 6.96 0.64 -16.37
C LYS A 400 6.95 1.94 -17.18
N MET A 401 6.45 3.04 -16.62
CA MET A 401 6.41 4.34 -17.31
C MET A 401 7.81 4.91 -17.57
N LEU A 402 8.76 4.59 -16.70
CA LEU A 402 10.17 4.94 -16.85
C LEU A 402 10.95 3.99 -17.78
N GLY A 403 10.31 2.94 -18.31
CA GLY A 403 10.99 1.90 -19.11
C GLY A 403 12.03 1.10 -18.32
N THR A 404 11.95 1.09 -16.99
CA THR A 404 12.89 0.41 -16.10
C THR A 404 12.44 -1.03 -15.83
N ARG A 405 13.35 -2.00 -16.00
CA ARG A 405 13.06 -3.42 -15.82
C ARG A 405 13.15 -3.84 -14.36
N ILE A 406 12.37 -4.85 -13.99
CA ILE A 406 12.38 -5.46 -12.65
C ILE A 406 12.84 -6.90 -12.78
N PHE A 407 13.96 -7.24 -12.14
CA PHE A 407 14.50 -8.61 -12.14
C PHE A 407 13.97 -9.44 -10.97
N LEU A 408 13.86 -8.81 -9.81
CA LEU A 408 13.39 -9.44 -8.58
C LEU A 408 12.73 -8.38 -7.70
N ALA A 409 11.62 -8.74 -7.05
CA ALA A 409 11.04 -7.93 -5.99
C ALA A 409 10.85 -8.76 -4.72
N GLU A 410 11.41 -8.29 -3.61
CA GLU A 410 11.23 -8.89 -2.27
C GLU A 410 10.47 -7.90 -1.40
N ILE A 411 9.50 -8.38 -0.62
CA ILE A 411 8.73 -7.55 0.30
C ILE A 411 8.96 -8.10 1.70
N GLY A 412 9.72 -7.34 2.49
CA GLY A 412 10.13 -7.71 3.84
C GLY A 412 9.46 -6.86 4.91
N ARG A 413 9.32 -7.43 6.11
CA ARG A 413 8.96 -6.70 7.34
C ARG A 413 10.24 -6.35 8.08
N HIS A 414 10.40 -5.09 8.44
CA HIS A 414 11.58 -4.57 9.11
C HIS A 414 11.16 -3.72 10.30
N VAL A 415 11.76 -3.94 11.46
CA VAL A 415 11.54 -3.11 12.65
C VAL A 415 12.69 -2.12 12.74
N ALA A 416 12.37 -0.83 12.80
CA ALA A 416 13.33 0.25 13.00
C ALA A 416 12.79 1.21 14.05
N GLY A 417 13.51 1.34 15.17
CA GLY A 417 13.01 2.04 16.37
C GLY A 417 11.77 1.35 16.94
N GLU A 418 10.71 2.12 17.19
CA GLU A 418 9.42 1.64 17.70
C GLU A 418 8.39 1.34 16.58
N ARG A 419 8.84 1.25 15.31
CA ARG A 419 7.93 1.08 14.16
C ARG A 419 8.31 -0.11 13.29
N GLU A 420 7.28 -0.79 12.79
CA GLU A 420 7.39 -1.76 11.71
C GLU A 420 7.19 -1.11 10.34
N TRP A 421 7.99 -1.55 9.38
CA TRP A 421 8.02 -1.10 8.00
C TRP A 421 7.88 -2.29 7.05
N GLU A 422 7.08 -2.11 6.00
CA GLU A 422 7.04 -3.00 4.86
C GLU A 422 7.98 -2.42 3.80
N VAL A 423 9.09 -3.10 3.53
CA VAL A 423 10.12 -2.62 2.62
C VAL A 423 10.06 -3.41 1.32
N TYR A 424 9.82 -2.70 0.23
CA TYR A 424 9.86 -3.22 -1.13
C TYR A 424 11.27 -3.05 -1.67
N ARG A 425 11.94 -4.19 -1.87
CA ARG A 425 13.29 -4.27 -2.44
C ARG A 425 13.19 -4.70 -3.89
N ILE A 426 13.55 -3.82 -4.82
CA ILE A 426 13.39 -4.06 -6.24
C ILE A 426 14.74 -4.01 -6.92
N HIS A 427 15.13 -5.15 -7.47
CA HIS A 427 16.37 -5.29 -8.21
C HIS A 427 16.18 -4.86 -9.66
N LEU A 428 16.95 -3.84 -10.09
CA LEU A 428 16.84 -3.18 -11.40
C LEU A 428 17.97 -3.56 -12.38
N GLY A 429 18.99 -4.32 -11.95
CA GLY A 429 20.12 -4.76 -12.77
C GLY A 429 21.24 -3.70 -12.95
N ASP A 430 22.13 -3.95 -13.92
CA ASP A 430 23.38 -3.21 -14.17
C ASP A 430 23.25 -2.15 -15.30
N ASP A 431 22.05 -1.98 -15.87
CA ASP A 431 21.82 -1.14 -17.08
C ASP A 431 21.76 0.39 -16.80
N LEU A 432 22.02 0.85 -15.57
CA LEU A 432 21.86 2.25 -15.17
C LEU A 432 23.18 3.03 -15.28
N GLU A 433 23.62 3.28 -16.51
CA GLU A 433 24.64 4.31 -16.74
C GLU A 433 24.11 5.70 -16.31
N LEU A 434 24.92 6.41 -15.51
CA LEU A 434 24.77 7.78 -14.98
C LEU A 434 23.81 7.97 -13.79
N ALA A 435 24.29 8.65 -12.75
CA ALA A 435 23.53 9.10 -11.57
C ALA A 435 22.24 9.90 -11.90
N ALA A 436 22.18 10.52 -13.10
CA ALA A 436 20.99 11.20 -13.61
C ALA A 436 19.77 10.26 -13.78
N SER A 437 19.99 8.95 -13.91
CA SER A 437 18.91 7.95 -13.97
C SER A 437 18.33 7.63 -12.59
N ARG A 438 19.12 7.69 -11.51
CA ARG A 438 18.66 7.39 -10.14
C ARG A 438 17.66 8.41 -9.63
N ASN A 439 17.98 9.69 -9.78
CA ASN A 439 17.09 10.77 -9.36
C ASN A 439 15.76 10.70 -10.12
N LYS A 440 15.79 10.35 -11.42
CA LYS A 440 14.57 10.14 -12.21
C LYS A 440 13.73 8.97 -11.71
N ILE A 441 14.36 7.87 -11.28
CA ILE A 441 13.65 6.73 -10.68
C ILE A 441 13.03 7.15 -9.35
N VAL A 442 13.81 7.74 -8.44
CA VAL A 442 13.30 8.19 -7.14
C VAL A 442 12.16 9.18 -7.32
N GLU A 443 12.32 10.19 -8.18
CA GLU A 443 11.30 11.20 -8.46
C GLU A 443 10.06 10.56 -9.10
N GLY A 444 10.22 9.74 -10.16
CA GLY A 444 9.11 9.13 -10.87
C GLY A 444 8.31 8.14 -10.01
N VAL A 445 9.00 7.34 -9.20
CA VAL A 445 8.37 6.44 -8.22
C VAL A 445 7.67 7.24 -7.12
N THR A 446 8.31 8.28 -6.57
CA THR A 446 7.71 9.15 -5.55
C THR A 446 6.47 9.86 -6.09
N LYS A 447 6.55 10.45 -7.28
CA LYS A 447 5.41 11.07 -7.96
C LYS A 447 4.27 10.10 -8.13
N MET A 448 4.51 8.87 -8.61
CA MET A 448 3.46 7.85 -8.74
C MET A 448 2.82 7.47 -7.40
N LEU A 449 3.64 7.26 -6.36
CA LEU A 449 3.19 6.89 -5.01
C LEU A 449 2.37 7.99 -4.34
N MET A 450 2.74 9.25 -4.55
CA MET A 450 1.99 10.42 -4.07
C MET A 450 0.88 10.84 -5.08
N GLY A 451 0.89 10.23 -6.27
CA GLY A 451 0.26 10.61 -7.53
C GLY A 451 0.27 12.11 -7.84
N TRP A 452 1.42 12.74 -7.64
CA TRP A 452 1.71 14.05 -8.22
C TRP A 452 1.94 13.90 -9.74
N GLU A 453 1.72 14.99 -10.48
CA GLU A 453 1.94 15.03 -11.94
C GLU A 453 3.42 15.18 -12.33
#